data_AF-A0A166N6V2-F1
#
_entry.id   AF-A0A166N6V2-F1
#
_cell.length_a   1.000
_cell.length_b   1.000
_cell.length_c   1.000
_cell.angle_alpha   90.00
_cell.angle_beta   90.00
_cell.angle_gamma   90.00
#
_symmetry.space_group_name_H-M   'P 1'
#
loop_
_entity.id
_entity.type
_entity.pdbx_description
1 polymer ?
#
loop_
_entity_poly.entity_id
_entity_poly.type
_entity_poly.pdbx_seq_one_letter_code
_entity_poly.pdbx_strand_id
1 'polypeptide(L)'
;ALHELEVAVISRVLELEKMNMRDTGYKMRKYIAREIGRRTGAVKKLVDKYNQLASAVRPRPRPTVTYEQVIDAAYLADFPLLRYETGDAAWAQPLFRQMTRAWAEQQRAEEELIRVRIESIRLRTWIRDEE
;
A
#
# COMPACT_ATOMS: atom_id res chain seq x y z
N ALA A 1 4.72 10.91 -14.49
CA ALA A 1 3.24 10.84 -14.43
C ALA A 1 2.73 9.61 -13.68
N LEU A 2 3.04 8.39 -14.10
CA LEU A 2 2.62 7.17 -13.36
C LEU A 2 3.23 7.10 -11.96
N HIS A 3 4.56 7.24 -11.88
CA HIS A 3 5.28 7.27 -10.60
C HIS A 3 4.84 8.44 -9.70
N GLU A 4 4.57 9.61 -10.28
CA GLU A 4 4.02 10.77 -9.55
C GLU A 4 2.66 10.44 -8.91
N LEU A 5 1.79 9.73 -9.65
CA LEU A 5 0.49 9.30 -9.13
C LEU A 5 0.66 8.28 -8.01
N GLU A 6 1.56 7.31 -8.16
CA GLU A 6 1.85 6.30 -7.15
C GLU A 6 2.35 6.92 -5.84
N VAL A 7 3.36 7.78 -5.90
CA VAL A 7 3.92 8.46 -4.72
C VAL A 7 2.85 9.30 -4.02
N ALA A 8 2.01 10.00 -4.79
CA ALA A 8 0.95 10.82 -4.22
C ALA A 8 -0.12 9.98 -3.49
N VAL A 9 -0.42 8.79 -4.01
CA VAL A 9 -1.42 7.89 -3.43
C VAL A 9 -0.86 7.19 -2.18
N ILE A 10 0.40 6.73 -2.20
CA ILE A 10 1.07 6.17 -1.01
C ILE A 10 1.14 7.22 0.11
N SER A 11 1.58 8.44 -0.22
CA SER A 11 1.63 9.55 0.73
C SER A 11 0.25 9.81 1.36
N ARG A 12 -0.81 9.71 0.55
CA ARG A 12 -2.18 9.87 1.01
C ARG A 12 -2.60 8.78 2.00
N VAL A 13 -2.29 7.50 1.75
CA VAL A 13 -2.65 6.40 2.67
C VAL A 13 -1.99 6.62 4.03
N LEU A 14 -0.70 6.94 4.06
CA LEU A 14 0.05 7.23 5.29
C LEU A 14 -0.49 8.46 6.04
N GLU A 15 -1.02 9.45 5.32
CA GLU A 15 -1.67 10.60 5.94
C GLU A 15 -3.04 10.29 6.55
N LEU A 16 -3.79 9.36 5.97
CA LEU A 16 -5.05 8.92 6.55
C LEU A 16 -4.84 8.15 7.85
N GLU A 17 -3.75 7.38 7.97
CA GLU A 17 -3.37 6.75 9.24
C GLU A 17 -3.09 7.80 10.33
N LYS A 18 -2.47 8.93 9.96
CA LYS A 18 -2.22 10.06 10.89
C LYS A 18 -3.50 10.71 11.41
N MET A 19 -4.60 10.63 10.68
CA MET A 19 -5.90 11.15 11.14
C MET A 19 -6.42 10.38 12.36
N ASN A 20 -6.03 9.12 12.52
CA ASN A 20 -6.47 8.26 13.61
C ASN A 20 -5.56 8.32 14.86
N MET A 21 -4.59 9.24 14.90
CA MET A 21 -3.71 9.42 16.06
C MET A 21 -4.50 9.99 17.25
N ARG A 22 -4.49 9.23 18.36
CA ARG A 22 -5.02 9.65 19.66
C ARG A 22 -4.24 10.87 20.17
N ASP A 23 -4.90 11.71 20.95
CA ASP A 23 -4.33 12.94 21.56
C ASP A 23 -4.08 14.15 20.63
N THR A 24 -4.67 14.18 19.43
CA THR A 24 -4.63 15.38 18.58
C THR A 24 -5.70 16.40 18.97
N GLY A 25 -5.32 17.61 19.38
CA GLY A 25 -6.25 18.71 19.69
C GLY A 25 -7.11 19.16 18.49
N TYR A 26 -8.26 19.81 18.75
CA TYR A 26 -9.25 20.19 17.72
C TYR A 26 -8.66 20.99 16.54
N LYS A 27 -7.79 21.98 16.81
CA LYS A 27 -7.14 22.78 15.77
C LYS A 27 -6.28 21.93 14.83
N MET A 28 -5.56 20.94 15.39
CA MET A 28 -4.73 20.02 14.62
C MET A 28 -5.59 19.13 13.72
N ARG A 29 -6.70 18.58 14.24
CA ARG A 29 -7.64 17.79 13.44
C ARG A 29 -8.22 18.58 12.26
N LYS A 30 -8.56 19.86 12.47
CA LYS A 30 -9.05 20.75 11.40
C LYS A 30 -7.97 21.01 10.33
N TYR A 31 -6.71 21.17 10.74
CA TYR A 31 -5.59 21.32 9.80
C TYR A 31 -5.38 20.03 8.98
N ILE A 32 -5.33 18.88 9.64
CA ILE A 32 -5.20 17.56 9.00
C ILE A 32 -6.32 17.35 7.97
N ALA A 33 -7.59 17.57 8.35
CA ALA A 33 -8.73 17.43 7.45
C ALA A 33 -8.64 18.35 6.21
N ARG A 34 -8.14 19.57 6.39
CA ARG A 34 -7.95 20.52 5.29
C ARG A 34 -6.85 20.07 4.33
N GLU A 35 -5.70 19.65 4.84
CA GLU A 35 -4.60 19.16 4.00
C GLU A 35 -4.99 17.87 3.27
N ILE A 36 -5.75 17.00 3.95
CA ILE A 36 -6.39 15.84 3.36
C ILE A 36 -7.25 16.27 2.15
N GLY A 37 -8.14 17.25 2.31
CA GLY A 37 -8.96 17.75 1.20
C GLY A 37 -8.12 18.26 0.01
N ARG A 38 -7.06 19.02 0.28
CA ARG A 38 -6.17 19.54 -0.79
C ARG A 38 -5.47 18.43 -1.56
N ARG A 39 -4.94 17.42 -0.87
CA ARG A 39 -4.24 16.31 -1.50
C ARG A 39 -5.17 15.40 -2.27
N THR A 40 -6.42 15.22 -1.83
CA THR A 40 -7.46 14.58 -2.65
C THR A 40 -7.62 15.29 -4.00
N GLY A 41 -7.66 16.62 -4.01
CA GLY A 41 -7.70 17.40 -5.25
C GLY A 41 -6.45 17.22 -6.12
N ALA A 42 -5.26 17.13 -5.51
CA ALA A 42 -4.01 16.88 -6.22
C ALA A 42 -3.97 15.49 -6.87
N VAL A 43 -4.39 14.45 -6.15
CA VAL A 43 -4.47 13.07 -6.68
C VAL A 43 -5.46 13.01 -7.85
N LYS A 44 -6.64 13.63 -7.75
CA LYS A 44 -7.60 13.70 -8.88
C LYS A 44 -6.98 14.32 -10.14
N LYS A 45 -6.26 15.44 -10.00
CA LYS A 45 -5.54 16.05 -11.13
C LYS A 45 -4.45 15.15 -11.71
N LEU A 46 -3.73 14.39 -10.87
CA LEU A 46 -2.73 13.42 -11.33
C LEU A 46 -3.37 12.24 -12.06
N VAL A 47 -4.55 11.78 -11.62
CA VAL A 47 -5.36 10.78 -12.32
C VAL A 47 -5.77 11.30 -13.70
N ASP A 48 -6.25 12.54 -13.80
CA ASP A 48 -6.61 13.14 -15.09
C ASP A 48 -5.40 13.25 -16.02
N LYS A 49 -4.26 13.72 -15.50
CA LYS A 49 -2.98 13.79 -16.24
C LYS A 49 -2.55 12.40 -16.70
N TYR A 50 -2.67 11.38 -15.85
CA TYR A 50 -2.39 10.00 -16.23
C TYR A 50 -3.32 9.53 -17.35
N ASN A 51 -4.63 9.74 -17.23
CA ASN A 51 -5.62 9.31 -18.21
C ASN A 51 -5.40 9.96 -19.60
N GLN A 52 -5.04 11.24 -19.62
CA GLN A 52 -4.67 11.95 -20.85
C GLN A 52 -3.44 11.30 -21.51
N LEU A 53 -2.38 11.03 -20.74
CA LEU A 53 -1.17 10.41 -21.27
C LEU A 53 -1.41 8.94 -21.67
N ALA A 54 -2.19 8.20 -20.89
CA ALA A 54 -2.55 6.80 -21.11
C ALA A 54 -3.25 6.60 -22.45
N SER A 55 -4.20 7.48 -22.80
CA SER A 55 -4.90 7.45 -24.09
C SER A 55 -4.00 7.83 -25.29
N ALA A 56 -2.95 8.62 -25.05
CA ALA A 56 -2.00 9.06 -26.07
C ALA A 56 -0.89 8.02 -26.38
N VAL A 57 -0.75 6.96 -25.57
CA VAL A 57 0.26 5.90 -25.79
C VAL A 57 -0.07 5.10 -27.06
N ARG A 58 0.95 4.92 -27.92
CA ARG A 58 0.92 4.08 -29.13
C ARG A 58 1.96 2.96 -29.01
N PRO A 59 1.73 1.77 -29.62
CA PRO A 59 0.60 1.39 -30.48
C PRO A 59 -0.69 1.02 -29.72
N ARG A 60 -0.59 0.68 -28.42
CA ARG A 60 -1.72 0.26 -27.58
C ARG A 60 -2.04 1.33 -26.53
N PRO A 61 -3.20 2.01 -26.61
CA PRO A 61 -3.65 2.91 -25.56
C PRO A 61 -3.79 2.16 -24.24
N ARG A 62 -3.37 2.79 -23.14
CA ARG A 62 -3.57 2.26 -21.78
C ARG A 62 -4.99 2.62 -21.31
N PRO A 63 -5.67 1.77 -20.54
CA PRO A 63 -6.98 2.10 -20.00
C PRO A 63 -6.84 3.23 -18.98
N THR A 64 -7.91 4.01 -18.93
CA THR A 64 -8.10 5.04 -17.93
C THR A 64 -8.53 4.43 -16.61
N VAL A 65 -8.22 5.11 -15.52
CA VAL A 65 -8.61 4.73 -14.16
C VAL A 65 -9.41 5.84 -13.51
N THR A 66 -10.37 5.48 -12.67
CA THR A 66 -11.09 6.46 -11.84
C THR A 66 -10.34 6.69 -10.53
N TYR A 67 -10.62 7.82 -9.87
CA TYR A 67 -10.04 8.12 -8.56
C TYR A 67 -10.37 7.05 -7.52
N GLU A 68 -11.61 6.54 -7.53
CA GLU A 68 -12.09 5.51 -6.62
C GLU A 68 -11.28 4.21 -6.79
N GLN A 69 -11.09 3.77 -8.05
CA GLN A 69 -10.28 2.59 -8.37
C GLN A 69 -8.84 2.73 -7.89
N VAL A 70 -8.27 3.93 -7.97
CA VAL A 70 -6.89 4.20 -7.52
C VAL A 70 -6.78 4.13 -6.00
N ILE A 71 -7.77 4.63 -5.27
CA ILE A 71 -7.78 4.57 -3.80
C ILE A 71 -8.01 3.13 -3.31
N ASP A 72 -8.96 2.41 -3.90
CA ASP A 72 -9.24 1.01 -3.54
C ASP A 72 -8.01 0.12 -3.80
N ALA A 73 -7.35 0.31 -4.94
CA ALA A 73 -6.10 -0.35 -5.28
C ALA A 73 -4.98 -0.05 -4.29
N ALA A 74 -4.86 1.20 -3.85
CA ALA A 74 -3.85 1.60 -2.88
C ALA A 74 -4.07 0.99 -1.50
N TYR A 75 -5.33 0.89 -1.07
CA TYR A 75 -5.68 0.25 0.19
C TYR A 75 -5.31 -1.25 0.19
N LEU A 76 -5.50 -1.92 -0.95
CA LEU A 76 -5.12 -3.32 -1.14
C LEU A 76 -3.62 -3.53 -1.43
N ALA A 77 -2.82 -2.45 -1.46
CA ALA A 77 -1.43 -2.44 -1.93
C ALA A 77 -1.27 -3.13 -3.31
N ASP A 78 -2.32 -3.11 -4.13
CA ASP A 78 -2.40 -3.75 -5.42
C ASP A 78 -2.62 -2.68 -6.48
N PHE A 79 -1.56 -1.95 -6.84
CA PHE A 79 -1.63 -0.90 -7.84
C PHE A 79 -1.75 -1.51 -9.24
N PRO A 80 -2.93 -1.45 -9.90
CA PRO A 80 -3.09 -1.95 -11.25
C PRO A 80 -2.31 -1.12 -12.27
N LEU A 81 -1.98 0.11 -11.89
CA LEU A 81 -1.28 1.08 -12.69
C LEU A 81 0.15 0.66 -13.05
N LEU A 82 0.84 -0.06 -12.15
CA LEU A 82 2.17 -0.62 -12.41
C LEU A 82 2.14 -1.86 -13.32
N ARG A 83 0.96 -2.47 -13.52
CA ARG A 83 0.81 -3.75 -14.25
C ARG A 83 1.13 -3.64 -15.73
N TYR A 84 1.07 -2.44 -16.33
CA TYR A 84 1.36 -2.25 -17.75
C TYR A 84 2.82 -2.48 -18.11
N GLU A 85 3.75 -2.35 -17.15
CA GLU A 85 5.17 -2.62 -17.41
C GLU A 85 5.50 -4.12 -17.32
N THR A 86 4.68 -4.90 -16.63
CA THR A 86 4.92 -6.33 -16.36
C THR A 86 4.33 -7.27 -17.43
N GLY A 87 3.38 -6.78 -18.24
CA GLY A 87 2.74 -7.54 -19.33
C GLY A 87 1.72 -8.60 -18.87
N ASP A 88 1.32 -9.48 -19.78
CA ASP A 88 0.33 -10.56 -19.55
C ASP A 88 0.91 -11.79 -18.82
N ALA A 89 2.03 -11.62 -18.10
CA ALA A 89 2.68 -12.73 -17.42
C ALA A 89 1.80 -13.29 -16.29
N ALA A 90 1.66 -14.63 -16.25
CA ALA A 90 0.79 -15.30 -15.27
C ALA A 90 1.13 -14.93 -13.82
N TRP A 91 2.41 -14.83 -13.47
CA TRP A 91 2.85 -14.44 -12.12
C TRP A 91 2.49 -13.00 -11.73
N ALA A 92 2.24 -12.12 -12.71
CA ALA A 92 1.88 -10.73 -12.47
C ALA A 92 0.36 -10.54 -12.24
N GLN A 93 -0.46 -11.58 -12.45
CA GLN A 93 -1.90 -11.48 -12.22
C GLN A 93 -2.21 -11.37 -10.71
N PRO A 94 -3.22 -10.59 -10.31
CA PRO A 94 -3.51 -10.31 -8.90
C PRO A 94 -3.73 -11.57 -8.06
N LEU A 95 -4.49 -12.53 -8.61
CA LEU A 95 -4.79 -13.77 -7.93
C LEU A 95 -3.51 -14.55 -7.59
N PHE A 96 -2.60 -14.72 -8.55
CA PHE A 96 -1.35 -15.44 -8.31
C PHE A 96 -0.43 -14.74 -7.31
N ARG A 97 -0.39 -13.40 -7.29
CA ARG A 97 0.37 -12.65 -6.28
C ARG A 97 -0.25 -12.75 -4.89
N GLN A 98 -1.57 -12.66 -4.78
CA GLN A 98 -2.28 -12.84 -3.51
C GLN A 98 -2.04 -14.25 -2.95
N MET A 99 -2.15 -15.27 -3.81
CA MET A 99 -1.85 -16.65 -3.42
C MET A 99 -0.38 -16.84 -3.02
N THR A 100 0.55 -16.24 -3.78
CA THR A 100 1.99 -16.28 -3.45
C THR A 100 2.27 -15.59 -2.10
N ARG A 101 1.66 -14.44 -1.84
CA ARG A 101 1.79 -13.72 -0.56
C ARG A 101 1.24 -14.57 0.58
N ALA A 102 0.02 -15.11 0.45
CA ALA A 102 -0.59 -15.95 1.48
C ALA A 102 0.24 -17.21 1.75
N TRP A 103 0.76 -17.86 0.70
CA TRP A 103 1.66 -18.99 0.83
C TRP A 103 2.95 -18.60 1.57
N ALA A 104 3.58 -17.48 1.20
CA ALA A 104 4.79 -17.00 1.86
C ALA A 104 4.55 -16.62 3.32
N GLU A 105 3.44 -15.95 3.63
CA GLU A 105 3.01 -15.62 4.99
C GLU A 105 2.85 -16.90 5.83
N GLN A 106 2.25 -17.95 5.27
CA GLN A 106 2.11 -19.23 5.96
C GLN A 106 3.47 -19.87 6.26
N GLN A 107 4.37 -19.93 5.28
CA GLN A 107 5.72 -20.48 5.48
C GLN A 107 6.49 -19.70 6.56
N ARG A 108 6.41 -18.37 6.55
CA ARG A 108 7.04 -17.54 7.58
C ARG A 108 6.41 -17.72 8.96
N ALA A 109 5.09 -17.90 9.04
CA ALA A 109 4.42 -18.18 10.30
C ALA A 109 4.89 -19.49 10.94
N GLU A 110 5.11 -20.53 10.14
CA GLU A 110 5.64 -21.82 10.60
C GLU A 110 7.08 -21.69 11.14
N GLU A 111 7.94 -20.96 10.43
CA GLU A 111 9.30 -20.64 10.89
C GLU A 111 9.30 -19.84 12.20
N GLU A 112 8.47 -18.79 12.26
CA GLU A 112 8.40 -17.90 13.41
C GLU A 112 7.89 -18.64 14.67
N LEU A 113 7.00 -19.62 14.51
CA LEU A 113 6.52 -20.45 15.61
C LEU A 113 7.66 -21.27 16.25
N ILE A 114 8.56 -21.82 15.44
CA ILE A 114 9.75 -22.53 15.91
C ILE A 114 10.68 -21.54 16.64
N ARG A 115 10.90 -20.36 16.06
CA ARG A 115 11.77 -19.33 16.62
C ARG A 115 11.27 -18.84 17.98
N VAL A 116 10.00 -18.48 18.08
CA VAL A 116 9.36 -18.02 19.32
C VAL A 116 9.47 -19.08 20.41
N ARG A 117 9.31 -20.37 20.06
CA ARG A 117 9.50 -21.46 21.01
C ARG A 117 10.93 -21.48 21.57
N ILE A 118 11.93 -21.39 20.72
CA ILE A 118 13.35 -21.38 21.15
C ILE A 118 13.64 -20.15 22.02
N GLU A 119 13.20 -18.96 21.59
CA GLU A 119 13.39 -17.72 22.35
C GLU A 119 12.69 -17.76 23.71
N SER A 120 11.50 -18.36 23.81
CA SER A 120 10.81 -18.53 25.10
C SER A 120 11.59 -19.40 26.09
N ILE A 121 12.25 -20.45 25.60
CA ILE A 121 13.09 -21.32 26.44
C ILE A 121 14.33 -20.55 26.88
N ARG A 122 15.01 -19.87 25.95
CA ARG A 122 16.19 -19.05 26.26
C ARG A 122 15.89 -17.98 27.28
N LEU A 123 14.77 -17.28 27.12
CA LEU A 123 14.33 -16.26 28.07
C LEU A 123 14.08 -16.86 29.45
N ARG A 124 13.41 -18.02 29.54
CA ARG A 124 13.18 -18.71 30.81
C ARG A 124 14.50 -19.14 31.47
N THR A 125 15.43 -19.68 30.70
CA THR A 125 16.76 -20.06 31.22
C THR A 125 17.50 -18.84 31.74
N TRP A 126 17.52 -17.75 30.98
CA TRP A 126 18.17 -16.51 31.38
C TRP A 126 17.57 -15.93 32.68
N ILE A 127 16.23 -15.88 32.81
CA ILE A 127 15.57 -15.45 34.06
C ILE A 127 16.01 -16.31 35.25
N ARG A 128 16.08 -17.63 35.07
CA ARG A 128 16.51 -18.56 36.12
C ARG A 128 17.98 -18.37 36.52
N ASP A 129 18.84 -18.02 35.56
CA ASP A 129 20.28 -17.85 35.79
C ASP A 129 20.62 -16.48 36.39
N GLU A 130 19.70 -15.49 36.31
CA GLU A 130 19.84 -14.17 36.94
C GLU A 130 19.21 -14.06 38.35
N GLU A 131 18.41 -15.05 38.78
CA GLU A 131 17.94 -15.21 40.17
C GLU A 131 18.96 -15.97 41.05
#